data_AF-A0A076LD51-F1
#
_entry.id   AF-A0A076LD51-F1
#
_cell.length_a   1.000
_cell.length_b   1.000
_cell.length_c   1.000
_cell.angle_alpha   90.00
_cell.angle_beta   90.00
_cell.angle_gamma   90.00
#
_symmetry.space_group_name_H-M   'P 1'
#
loop_
_entity.id
_entity.type
_entity.pdbx_description
1 polymer ?
#
loop_
_entity_poly.entity_id
_entity_poly.type
_entity_poly.pdbx_seq_one_letter_code
_entity_poly.pdbx_strand_id
1 'polypeptide(L)'
;MKRILLLMLLLVISVGYALPTEPVIFVNKSTVDYQNAKVLMDNLYSSREINVNKDNITVIIKDITYIPATDKLEIEDNDKKLIIKFDRDGDNVNYKDIECIEYLNLEKGKEISLFNKSYIVEDITSNYIILKEKYGKEITTNDSFEYDGYKVIVKLVSSDLDTIVVDIYKNGKVIDSPKLTKGCFYYVEGGTLGIVFKNCTRNGRDYYFTFDAYSTIKIEEDRDFPLDNRFKVKDISADKIKLEYKNINDLGSEINLFNCTIMPEKCYKDCVLFKIIKRENKTLNIKDKDTAYLGEGIYAIKINDTVHVYYKGKELKNHEKIYLNTLDMFDIDSLNINKDIILIGGPKINKFVKELEDKGLLKVNITDNYPGNNRGVIQKIKNPYNDNNIYILAGSNRWGTKAAILAFLTKYDDEDVLMVEWDEGDVKIIK
;
A
#
# COMPACT_ATOMS: atom_id res chain seq x y z
N MET A 1 -6.50 -28.96 22.62
CA MET A 1 -5.88 -28.52 23.90
C MET A 1 -5.19 -27.19 23.66
N LYS A 2 -5.46 -26.23 24.56
CA LYS A 2 -4.89 -24.88 24.70
C LYS A 2 -5.01 -23.90 23.51
N ARG A 3 -6.12 -23.15 23.56
CA ARG A 3 -6.21 -21.78 23.01
C ARG A 3 -5.17 -20.92 23.74
N ILE A 4 -4.23 -20.32 23.01
CA ILE A 4 -3.36 -19.26 23.55
C ILE A 4 -4.13 -17.96 23.37
N LEU A 5 -4.69 -17.47 24.47
CA LEU A 5 -5.22 -16.13 24.59
C LEU A 5 -4.01 -15.21 24.77
N LEU A 6 -3.63 -14.46 23.74
CA LEU A 6 -2.59 -13.44 23.85
C LEU A 6 -3.22 -12.23 24.56
N LEU A 7 -3.03 -12.16 25.88
CA LEU A 7 -3.43 -11.03 26.70
C LEU A 7 -2.37 -9.92 26.54
N MET A 8 -2.57 -9.02 25.59
CA MET A 8 -1.81 -7.76 25.48
C MET A 8 -2.24 -6.86 26.64
N LEU A 9 -1.39 -6.79 27.67
CA LEU A 9 -1.58 -5.88 28.81
C LEU A 9 -1.15 -4.47 28.37
N LEU A 10 -2.12 -3.61 28.05
CA LEU A 10 -1.92 -2.18 27.80
C LEU A 10 -1.49 -1.49 29.11
N LEU A 11 -0.18 -1.36 29.31
CA LEU A 11 0.36 -0.44 30.32
C LEU A 11 0.29 0.98 29.75
N VAL A 12 -0.57 1.80 30.35
CA VAL A 12 -0.67 3.24 30.08
C VAL A 12 0.58 3.91 30.65
N ILE A 13 1.53 4.24 29.78
CA ILE A 13 2.69 5.07 30.14
C ILE A 13 2.50 6.43 29.47
N SER A 14 2.18 7.45 30.28
CA SER A 14 2.13 8.85 29.87
C SER A 14 3.54 9.44 29.87
N VAL A 15 4.12 9.63 28.68
CA VAL A 15 5.11 10.67 28.38
C VAL A 15 4.80 11.14 26.95
N GLY A 16 4.90 12.46 26.71
CA GLY A 16 4.56 13.19 25.47
C GLY A 16 5.30 12.68 24.24
N TYR A 17 5.07 13.29 23.07
CA TYR A 17 5.47 12.85 21.73
C TYR A 17 4.53 11.83 21.09
N ALA A 18 3.35 12.20 20.63
CA ALA A 18 2.69 11.52 19.51
C ALA A 18 1.44 12.29 19.13
N LEU A 19 1.19 12.34 17.82
CA LEU A 19 -0.18 12.53 17.34
C LEU A 19 -1.11 11.53 18.05
N PRO A 20 -2.35 11.92 18.37
CA PRO A 20 -3.28 10.98 18.96
C PRO A 20 -3.43 9.74 18.08
N THR A 21 -3.35 8.55 18.67
CA THR A 21 -3.56 7.29 17.95
C THR A 21 -5.05 7.04 17.79
N GLU A 22 -5.53 7.01 16.55
CA GLU A 22 -6.97 6.86 16.22
C GLU A 22 -7.89 7.88 16.94
N PRO A 23 -7.67 9.20 16.78
CA PRO A 23 -8.52 10.21 17.42
C PRO A 23 -9.95 10.13 16.88
N VAL A 24 -10.87 10.87 17.47
CA VAL A 24 -12.16 11.22 16.84
C VAL A 24 -12.07 12.62 16.25
N ILE A 25 -12.25 12.75 14.94
CA ILE A 25 -12.19 14.05 14.25
C ILE A 25 -13.59 14.61 14.05
N PHE A 26 -13.86 15.78 14.62
CA PHE A 26 -15.07 16.55 14.37
C PHE A 26 -14.79 17.71 13.41
N VAL A 27 -15.46 17.66 12.26
CA VAL A 27 -15.36 18.68 11.21
C VAL A 27 -16.71 18.89 10.53
N ASN A 28 -17.01 20.14 10.18
CA ASN A 28 -18.23 20.49 9.48
C ASN A 28 -18.13 20.20 7.97
N LYS A 29 -18.81 19.15 7.50
CA LYS A 29 -18.79 18.67 6.10
C LYS A 29 -19.20 19.73 5.06
N SER A 30 -19.97 20.75 5.46
CA SER A 30 -20.46 21.83 4.58
C SER A 30 -19.46 22.97 4.39
N THR A 31 -18.25 22.87 4.96
CA THR A 31 -17.25 23.94 4.94
C THR A 31 -16.00 23.53 4.16
N VAL A 32 -15.21 24.51 3.74
CA VAL A 32 -13.91 24.28 3.08
C VAL A 32 -12.92 23.53 3.97
N ASP A 33 -13.07 23.65 5.28
CA ASP A 33 -12.22 22.97 6.27
C ASP A 33 -12.40 21.45 6.24
N TYR A 34 -13.54 20.93 5.75
CA TYR A 34 -13.69 19.50 5.49
C TYR A 34 -12.71 18.99 4.44
N GLN A 35 -12.43 19.78 3.39
CA GLN A 35 -11.46 19.37 2.38
C GLN A 35 -10.03 19.36 2.95
N ASN A 36 -9.70 20.33 3.81
CA ASN A 36 -8.42 20.34 4.51
C ASN A 36 -8.31 19.15 5.49
N ALA A 37 -9.39 18.83 6.20
CA ALA A 37 -9.44 17.70 7.13
C ALA A 37 -9.23 16.34 6.44
N LYS A 38 -9.51 16.22 5.13
CA LYS A 38 -9.21 14.98 4.39
C LYS A 38 -7.72 14.66 4.39
N VAL A 39 -6.84 15.66 4.37
CA VAL A 39 -5.38 15.44 4.49
C VAL A 39 -5.04 14.78 5.82
N LEU A 40 -5.68 15.24 6.90
CA LEU A 40 -5.53 14.66 8.23
C LEU A 40 -6.12 13.24 8.29
N MET A 41 -7.34 13.05 7.79
CA MET A 41 -8.01 11.74 7.77
C MET A 41 -7.23 10.71 6.95
N ASP A 42 -6.67 11.11 5.80
CA ASP A 42 -5.83 10.25 4.97
C ASP A 42 -4.58 9.77 5.72
N ASN A 43 -4.08 10.54 6.69
CA ASN A 43 -2.90 10.15 7.48
C ASN A 43 -3.23 9.34 8.73
N LEU A 44 -4.47 9.40 9.23
CA LEU A 44 -4.83 8.81 10.52
C LEU A 44 -5.80 7.63 10.43
N TYR A 45 -6.56 7.50 9.34
CA TYR A 45 -7.54 6.43 9.17
C TYR A 45 -7.26 5.55 7.96
N SER A 46 -7.58 4.26 8.12
CA SER A 46 -7.76 3.35 7.00
C SER A 46 -8.91 3.84 6.11
N SER A 47 -8.76 3.64 4.80
CA SER A 47 -9.73 4.09 3.80
C SER A 47 -9.96 3.05 2.71
N ARG A 48 -11.09 3.18 2.02
CA ARG A 48 -11.39 2.47 0.78
C ARG A 48 -11.80 3.49 -0.27
N GLU A 49 -11.28 3.36 -1.48
CA GLU A 49 -11.70 4.17 -2.63
C GLU A 49 -12.22 3.25 -3.73
N ILE A 50 -13.40 3.60 -4.25
CA ILE A 50 -14.13 2.72 -5.18
C ILE A 50 -14.03 3.27 -6.59
N ASN A 51 -13.51 2.44 -7.49
CA ASN A 51 -13.40 2.74 -8.91
C ASN A 51 -14.24 1.74 -9.71
N VAL A 52 -15.30 2.23 -10.35
CA VAL A 52 -16.20 1.45 -11.20
C VAL A 52 -15.87 1.71 -12.67
N ASN A 53 -15.59 0.64 -13.41
CA ASN A 53 -15.38 0.67 -14.85
C ASN A 53 -16.13 -0.49 -15.52
N LYS A 54 -17.32 -0.17 -16.07
CA LYS A 54 -18.27 -1.17 -16.59
C LYS A 54 -18.57 -2.22 -15.52
N ASP A 55 -18.33 -3.50 -15.83
CA ASP A 55 -18.53 -4.64 -14.92
C ASP A 55 -17.38 -4.84 -13.92
N ASN A 56 -16.28 -4.07 -14.02
CA ASN A 56 -15.13 -4.20 -13.12
C ASN A 56 -15.19 -3.15 -12.02
N ILE A 57 -15.09 -3.60 -10.78
CA ILE A 57 -15.02 -2.75 -9.60
C ILE A 57 -13.64 -2.96 -8.98
N THR A 58 -12.89 -1.87 -8.83
CA THR A 58 -11.61 -1.86 -8.12
C THR A 58 -11.80 -1.15 -6.79
N VAL A 59 -11.44 -1.83 -5.70
CA VAL A 59 -11.36 -1.24 -4.37
C VAL A 59 -9.89 -0.97 -4.07
N ILE A 60 -9.53 0.30 -3.99
CA ILE A 60 -8.23 0.73 -3.49
C ILE A 60 -8.30 0.74 -1.97
N ILE A 61 -7.48 -0.10 -1.35
CA ILE A 61 -7.41 -0.34 0.08
C ILE A 61 -6.18 0.39 0.61
N LYS A 62 -6.39 1.17 1.68
CA LYS A 62 -5.32 1.72 2.50
C LYS A 62 -5.62 1.37 3.94
N ASP A 63 -4.79 0.54 4.54
CA ASP A 63 -4.90 0.17 5.95
C ASP A 63 -3.75 0.77 6.75
N ILE A 64 -4.10 1.42 7.86
CA ILE A 64 -3.15 2.00 8.80
C ILE A 64 -3.23 1.18 10.10
N THR A 65 -2.08 0.76 10.60
CA THR A 65 -1.98 0.01 11.85
C THR A 65 -0.79 0.51 12.64
N TYR A 66 -0.92 0.53 13.97
CA TYR A 66 0.15 0.88 14.89
C TYR A 66 0.61 -0.36 15.65
N ILE A 67 1.88 -0.71 15.57
CA ILE A 67 2.46 -1.91 16.20
C ILE A 67 3.61 -1.51 17.11
N PRO A 68 3.53 -1.79 18.43
CA PRO A 68 4.66 -1.61 19.33
C PRO A 68 5.67 -2.76 19.16
N ALA A 69 6.96 -2.44 19.15
CA ALA A 69 8.05 -3.40 19.06
C ALA A 69 9.24 -2.97 19.95
N THR A 70 9.95 -3.92 20.55
CA THR A 70 11.09 -3.65 21.45
C THR A 70 12.41 -3.47 20.71
N ASP A 71 12.72 -4.44 19.86
CA ASP A 71 13.97 -4.61 19.10
C ASP A 71 13.72 -5.27 17.73
N LYS A 72 12.51 -5.81 17.55
CA LYS A 72 12.09 -6.53 16.36
C LYS A 72 10.61 -6.28 16.08
N LEU A 73 10.34 -5.75 14.89
CA LEU A 73 9.00 -5.61 14.34
C LEU A 73 8.70 -6.81 13.43
N GLU A 74 7.61 -7.50 13.69
CA GLU A 74 7.08 -8.54 12.80
C GLU A 74 5.74 -8.10 12.22
N ILE A 75 5.63 -8.16 10.89
CA ILE A 75 4.39 -7.91 10.17
C ILE A 75 4.10 -9.19 9.38
N GLU A 76 2.99 -9.84 9.70
CA GLU A 76 2.56 -11.08 9.06
C GLU A 76 1.23 -10.86 8.33
N ASP A 77 1.10 -11.49 7.17
CA ASP A 77 -0.07 -11.41 6.32
C ASP A 77 -0.20 -12.70 5.53
N ASN A 78 -1.05 -13.62 5.99
CA ASN A 78 -1.31 -14.96 5.43
C ASN A 78 -0.06 -15.67 4.84
N ASP A 79 0.32 -15.32 3.61
CA ASP A 79 1.40 -15.90 2.82
C ASP A 79 2.70 -15.09 2.86
N LYS A 80 2.81 -14.06 3.71
CA LYS A 80 3.95 -13.14 3.78
C LYS A 80 4.33 -12.82 5.20
N LYS A 81 5.64 -12.71 5.44
CA LYS A 81 6.19 -12.23 6.71
C LYS A 81 7.32 -11.25 6.45
N LEU A 82 7.24 -10.10 7.10
CA LEU A 82 8.28 -9.08 7.12
C LEU A 82 8.82 -8.96 8.54
N ILE A 83 10.14 -9.02 8.66
CA ILE A 83 10.85 -8.95 9.93
C ILE A 83 11.84 -7.79 9.83
N ILE A 84 11.74 -6.84 10.76
CA ILE A 84 12.65 -5.69 10.85
C ILE A 84 13.29 -5.71 12.23
N LYS A 85 14.60 -5.92 12.29
CA LYS A 85 15.39 -5.74 13.53
C LYS A 85 15.92 -4.32 13.57
N PHE A 86 15.89 -3.71 14.75
CA PHE A 86 16.33 -2.35 14.93
C PHE A 86 16.92 -2.14 16.33
N ASP A 87 17.76 -1.12 16.43
CA ASP A 87 18.17 -0.52 17.70
C ASP A 87 17.52 0.83 17.88
N ARG A 88 17.49 1.28 19.13
CA ARG A 88 17.05 2.62 19.51
C ARG A 88 18.20 3.40 20.12
N ASP A 89 18.36 4.64 19.67
CA ASP A 89 19.24 5.64 20.26
C ASP A 89 18.45 6.92 20.54
N GLY A 90 17.96 7.06 21.77
CA GLY A 90 16.99 8.09 22.14
C GLY A 90 15.70 7.95 21.34
N ASP A 91 15.37 8.97 20.55
CA ASP A 91 14.20 8.99 19.67
C ASP A 91 14.50 8.46 18.26
N ASN A 92 15.75 8.12 17.97
CA ASN A 92 16.16 7.59 16.67
C ASN A 92 16.07 6.07 16.64
N VAL A 93 15.64 5.55 15.48
CA VAL A 93 15.58 4.12 15.18
C VAL A 93 16.62 3.80 14.11
N ASN A 94 17.53 2.89 14.44
CA ASN A 94 18.57 2.42 13.54
C ASN A 94 18.25 0.99 13.11
N TYR A 95 17.98 0.78 11.83
CA TYR A 95 17.69 -0.54 11.31
C TYR A 95 18.95 -1.40 11.27
N LYS A 96 18.80 -2.69 11.61
CA LYS A 96 19.89 -3.68 11.65
C LYS A 96 19.77 -4.75 10.59
N ASP A 97 18.54 -5.20 10.36
CA ASP A 97 18.23 -6.33 9.50
C ASP A 97 16.79 -6.22 9.01
N ILE A 98 16.55 -6.52 7.74
CA ILE A 98 15.22 -6.55 7.15
C ILE A 98 15.11 -7.82 6.31
N GLU A 99 14.25 -8.72 6.75
CA GLU A 99 13.98 -9.99 6.07
C GLU A 99 12.53 -10.03 5.59
N CYS A 100 12.32 -10.41 4.34
CA CYS A 100 11.00 -10.69 3.78
C CYS A 100 10.92 -12.18 3.43
N ILE A 101 9.84 -12.83 3.86
CA ILE A 101 9.55 -14.24 3.59
C ILE A 101 8.22 -14.29 2.86
N GLU A 102 8.23 -14.88 1.67
CA GLU A 102 7.04 -15.19 0.90
C GLU A 102 6.80 -16.70 1.03
N TYR A 103 5.75 -17.10 1.73
CA TYR A 103 5.32 -18.48 1.85
C TYR A 103 4.52 -18.87 0.61
N LEU A 104 5.04 -19.81 -0.15
CA LEU A 104 4.53 -20.17 -1.46
C LEU A 104 4.58 -21.68 -1.57
N ASN A 105 3.52 -22.30 -2.10
CA ASN A 105 3.61 -23.71 -2.44
C ASN A 105 4.17 -23.83 -3.86
N LEU A 106 5.49 -23.99 -3.96
CA LEU A 106 6.27 -24.03 -5.19
C LEU A 106 6.43 -25.46 -5.70
N GLU A 107 5.67 -25.79 -6.73
CA GLU A 107 5.72 -27.09 -7.42
C GLU A 107 5.66 -26.86 -8.92
N LYS A 108 6.38 -27.66 -9.71
CA LYS A 108 6.37 -27.52 -11.17
C LYS A 108 4.95 -27.62 -11.73
N GLY A 109 4.58 -26.67 -12.60
CA GLY A 109 3.25 -26.51 -13.19
C GLY A 109 2.24 -25.74 -12.34
N LYS A 110 2.59 -25.41 -11.09
CA LYS A 110 1.70 -24.70 -10.18
C LYS A 110 1.63 -23.21 -10.47
N GLU A 111 0.43 -22.67 -10.35
CA GLU A 111 0.22 -21.22 -10.35
C GLU A 111 0.51 -20.64 -8.96
N ILE A 112 1.30 -19.58 -8.93
CA ILE A 112 1.62 -18.81 -7.73
C ILE A 112 1.35 -17.32 -7.98
N SER A 113 1.10 -16.58 -6.90
CA SER A 113 1.07 -15.12 -6.93
C SER A 113 2.31 -14.61 -6.23
N LEU A 114 3.10 -13.79 -6.90
CA LEU A 114 4.29 -13.16 -6.34
C LEU A 114 4.24 -11.65 -6.69
N PHE A 115 4.25 -10.80 -5.66
CA PHE A 115 4.14 -9.33 -5.80
C PHE A 115 3.03 -8.86 -6.76
N ASN A 116 1.82 -9.41 -6.60
CA ASN A 116 0.61 -9.10 -7.39
C ASN A 116 0.66 -9.50 -8.87
N LYS A 117 1.58 -10.40 -9.25
CA LYS A 117 1.62 -11.04 -10.56
C LYS A 117 1.45 -12.55 -10.43
N SER A 118 0.69 -13.14 -11.34
CA SER A 118 0.52 -14.58 -11.43
C SER A 118 1.61 -15.20 -12.31
N TYR A 119 2.27 -16.22 -11.77
CA TYR A 119 3.30 -17.00 -12.44
C TYR A 119 2.97 -18.48 -12.43
N ILE A 120 3.48 -19.21 -13.41
CA ILE A 120 3.58 -20.67 -13.40
C ILE A 120 5.02 -21.04 -13.05
N VAL A 121 5.19 -21.96 -12.11
CA VAL A 121 6.50 -22.53 -11.77
C VAL A 121 6.91 -23.51 -12.86
N GLU A 122 7.96 -23.18 -13.63
CA GLU A 122 8.44 -24.05 -14.71
C GLU A 122 9.50 -25.03 -14.23
N ASP A 123 10.33 -24.60 -13.28
CA ASP A 123 11.37 -25.43 -12.68
C ASP A 123 11.71 -24.93 -11.28
N ILE A 124 12.08 -25.86 -10.40
CA ILE A 124 12.50 -25.56 -9.03
C ILE A 124 13.55 -26.56 -8.56
N THR A 125 14.58 -26.01 -7.92
CA THR A 125 15.58 -26.76 -7.17
C THR A 125 15.75 -26.13 -5.79
N SER A 126 16.68 -26.64 -4.98
CA SER A 126 17.05 -25.99 -3.71
C SER A 126 17.67 -24.60 -3.88
N ASN A 127 18.21 -24.29 -5.07
CA ASN A 127 19.04 -23.09 -5.26
C ASN A 127 18.45 -22.10 -6.26
N TYR A 128 17.42 -22.49 -7.01
CA TYR A 128 16.74 -21.59 -7.94
C TYR A 128 15.30 -22.00 -8.23
N ILE A 129 14.52 -21.02 -8.70
CA ILE A 129 13.20 -21.22 -9.29
C ILE A 129 13.09 -20.44 -10.60
N ILE A 130 12.44 -21.05 -11.60
CA ILE A 130 12.09 -20.41 -12.87
C ILE A 130 10.59 -20.20 -12.90
N LEU A 131 10.21 -18.93 -13.02
CA LEU A 131 8.83 -18.48 -13.10
C LEU A 131 8.53 -17.99 -14.51
N LYS A 132 7.41 -18.42 -15.07
CA LYS A 132 6.85 -17.93 -16.33
C LYS A 132 5.59 -17.13 -16.02
N GLU A 133 5.43 -15.92 -16.56
CA GLU A 133 4.17 -15.19 -16.41
C GLU A 133 2.99 -16.04 -16.93
N LYS A 134 1.88 -16.05 -16.20
CA LYS A 134 0.72 -16.89 -16.54
C LYS A 134 0.14 -16.60 -17.92
N TYR A 135 0.14 -15.33 -18.31
CA TYR A 135 -0.42 -14.86 -19.56
C TYR A 135 0.69 -14.40 -20.50
N GLY A 136 0.88 -15.14 -21.60
CA GLY A 136 1.80 -14.77 -22.67
C GLY A 136 1.10 -14.02 -23.81
N LYS A 137 1.88 -13.66 -24.82
CA LYS A 137 1.38 -13.11 -26.10
C LYS A 137 1.49 -14.17 -27.18
N GLU A 138 0.36 -14.49 -27.81
CA GLU A 138 0.37 -15.28 -29.03
C GLU A 138 0.90 -14.43 -30.19
N ILE A 139 1.84 -14.99 -30.95
CA ILE A 139 2.53 -14.33 -32.07
C ILE A 139 2.51 -15.26 -33.26
N THR A 140 2.05 -14.75 -34.40
CA THR A 140 2.15 -15.45 -35.69
C THR A 140 3.15 -14.72 -36.59
N THR A 141 4.05 -15.48 -37.22
CA THR A 141 5.07 -14.95 -38.13
C THR A 141 5.40 -15.95 -39.23
N ASN A 142 5.98 -15.50 -40.33
CA ASN A 142 6.52 -16.33 -41.40
C ASN A 142 8.06 -16.47 -41.34
N ASP A 143 8.74 -15.70 -40.49
CA ASP A 143 10.21 -15.67 -40.43
C ASP A 143 10.73 -15.31 -39.03
N SER A 144 10.36 -14.14 -38.52
CA SER A 144 10.86 -13.64 -37.24
C SER A 144 9.85 -12.82 -36.45
N PHE A 145 10.08 -12.68 -35.15
CA PHE A 145 9.30 -11.79 -34.29
C PHE A 145 10.19 -11.12 -33.24
N GLU A 146 9.66 -10.06 -32.64
CA GLU A 146 10.30 -9.35 -31.54
C GLU A 146 9.42 -9.39 -30.29
N TYR A 147 10.05 -9.61 -29.14
CA TYR A 147 9.40 -9.64 -27.83
C TYR A 147 10.39 -9.22 -26.75
N ASP A 148 10.04 -8.25 -25.92
CA ASP A 148 10.85 -7.77 -24.78
C ASP A 148 12.33 -7.46 -25.13
N GLY A 149 12.57 -6.83 -26.29
CA GLY A 149 13.92 -6.50 -26.77
C GLY A 149 14.73 -7.69 -27.31
N TYR A 150 14.12 -8.88 -27.39
CA TYR A 150 14.65 -10.03 -28.11
C TYR A 150 14.09 -10.09 -29.52
N LYS A 151 14.89 -10.56 -30.47
CA LYS A 151 14.46 -10.93 -31.81
C LYS A 151 14.67 -12.43 -32.02
N VAL A 152 13.62 -13.15 -32.41
CA VAL A 152 13.65 -14.58 -32.66
C VAL A 152 13.46 -14.82 -34.15
N ILE A 153 14.38 -15.56 -34.78
CA ILE A 153 14.37 -15.84 -36.22
C ILE A 153 14.34 -17.35 -36.43
N VAL A 154 13.37 -17.86 -37.18
CA VAL A 154 13.30 -19.28 -37.53
C VAL A 154 14.34 -19.60 -38.61
N LYS A 155 15.19 -20.59 -38.35
CA LYS A 155 16.26 -21.00 -39.28
C LYS A 155 15.94 -22.29 -40.00
N LEU A 156 15.40 -23.27 -39.29
CA LEU A 156 15.13 -24.60 -39.81
C LEU A 156 13.79 -25.09 -39.28
N VAL A 157 13.13 -25.92 -40.10
CA VAL A 157 11.87 -26.59 -39.77
C VAL A 157 12.07 -28.08 -40.05
N SER A 158 11.69 -28.94 -39.10
CA SER A 158 11.70 -30.37 -39.29
C SER A 158 10.65 -30.81 -40.31
N SER A 159 10.84 -31.97 -40.93
CA SER A 159 9.92 -32.48 -41.95
C SER A 159 8.52 -32.82 -41.41
N ASP A 160 8.43 -33.17 -40.13
CA ASP A 160 7.17 -33.42 -39.41
C ASP A 160 6.49 -32.13 -38.93
N LEU A 161 7.13 -30.97 -39.11
CA LEU A 161 6.66 -29.64 -38.68
C LEU A 161 6.49 -29.47 -37.15
N ASP A 162 6.93 -30.44 -36.36
CA ASP A 162 6.80 -30.44 -34.91
C ASP A 162 8.05 -29.89 -34.19
N THR A 163 9.11 -29.60 -34.93
CA THR A 163 10.32 -28.98 -34.38
C THR A 163 10.86 -27.89 -35.29
N ILE A 164 11.35 -26.81 -34.69
CA ILE A 164 12.11 -25.77 -35.38
C ILE A 164 13.44 -25.51 -34.70
N VAL A 165 14.38 -24.91 -35.43
CA VAL A 165 15.56 -24.27 -34.85
C VAL A 165 15.41 -22.78 -35.05
N VAL A 166 15.63 -22.01 -33.98
CA VAL A 166 15.57 -20.56 -34.01
C VAL A 166 16.90 -19.96 -33.58
N ASP A 167 17.23 -18.79 -34.09
CA ASP A 167 18.26 -17.93 -33.52
C ASP A 167 17.58 -16.84 -32.69
N ILE A 168 18.06 -16.66 -31.46
CA ILE A 168 17.58 -15.64 -30.53
C ILE A 168 18.65 -14.57 -30.40
N TYR A 169 18.26 -13.33 -30.68
CA TYR A 169 19.13 -12.16 -30.62
C TYR A 169 18.73 -11.24 -29.47
N LYS A 170 19.72 -10.63 -28.82
CA LYS A 170 19.56 -9.49 -27.91
C LYS A 170 20.61 -8.44 -28.24
N ASN A 171 20.21 -7.18 -28.38
CA ASN A 171 21.11 -6.08 -28.78
C ASN A 171 21.92 -6.39 -30.05
N GLY A 172 21.29 -7.03 -31.04
CA GLY A 172 21.91 -7.36 -32.33
C GLY A 172 22.89 -8.54 -32.33
N LYS A 173 23.12 -9.21 -31.19
CA LYS A 173 23.98 -10.41 -31.09
C LYS A 173 23.14 -11.66 -30.87
N VAL A 174 23.48 -12.74 -31.56
CA VAL A 174 22.93 -14.08 -31.25
C VAL A 174 23.38 -14.43 -29.84
N ILE A 175 22.43 -14.66 -28.96
CA ILE A 175 22.69 -15.12 -27.59
C ILE A 175 22.43 -16.61 -27.45
N ASP A 176 21.63 -17.19 -28.37
CA ASP A 176 21.21 -18.58 -28.29
C ASP A 176 20.64 -19.09 -29.63
N SER A 177 20.70 -20.39 -29.87
CA SER A 177 20.17 -21.04 -31.08
C SER A 177 19.44 -22.37 -30.77
N PRO A 178 18.34 -22.36 -30.01
CA PRO A 178 17.73 -23.57 -29.51
C PRO A 178 16.90 -24.33 -30.55
N LYS A 179 16.78 -25.63 -30.32
CA LYS A 179 15.79 -26.50 -30.95
C LYS A 179 14.49 -26.44 -30.14
N LEU A 180 13.42 -25.94 -30.74
CA LEU A 180 12.10 -25.84 -30.11
C LEU A 180 11.18 -26.96 -30.60
N THR A 181 10.73 -27.80 -29.68
CA THR A 181 9.71 -28.82 -29.95
C THR A 181 8.32 -28.28 -29.64
N LYS A 182 7.35 -28.63 -30.48
CA LYS A 182 5.97 -28.15 -30.39
C LYS A 182 5.37 -28.46 -29.02
N GLY A 183 4.78 -27.44 -28.41
CA GLY A 183 4.16 -27.53 -27.09
C GLY A 183 5.14 -27.54 -25.91
N CYS A 184 6.44 -27.64 -26.15
CA CYS A 184 7.45 -27.57 -25.10
C CYS A 184 7.81 -26.12 -24.79
N PHE A 185 7.94 -25.82 -23.50
CA PHE A 185 8.40 -24.51 -23.04
C PHE A 185 9.93 -24.44 -23.12
N TYR A 186 10.41 -23.35 -23.71
CA TYR A 186 11.79 -22.96 -23.76
C TYR A 186 11.98 -21.64 -23.02
N TYR A 187 13.07 -21.48 -22.28
CA TYR A 187 13.46 -20.20 -21.72
C TYR A 187 14.92 -19.91 -22.06
N VAL A 188 15.24 -18.64 -22.28
CA VAL A 188 16.61 -18.21 -22.55
C VAL A 188 17.38 -18.17 -21.23
N GLU A 189 18.49 -18.91 -21.15
CA GLU A 189 19.34 -18.93 -19.95
C GLU A 189 19.91 -17.53 -19.67
N GLY A 190 19.78 -17.06 -18.43
CA GLY A 190 20.17 -15.70 -18.03
C GLY A 190 19.33 -14.57 -18.65
N GLY A 191 18.24 -14.90 -19.34
CA GLY A 191 17.32 -13.95 -19.98
C GLY A 191 15.93 -13.88 -19.32
N THR A 192 15.08 -13.03 -19.90
CA THR A 192 13.67 -12.82 -19.49
C THR A 192 12.66 -13.35 -20.51
N LEU A 193 13.12 -14.08 -21.54
CA LEU A 193 12.28 -14.59 -22.61
C LEU A 193 11.97 -16.07 -22.41
N GLY A 194 10.67 -16.39 -22.43
CA GLY A 194 10.13 -17.74 -22.58
C GLY A 194 9.35 -17.89 -23.88
N ILE A 195 9.44 -19.04 -24.53
CA ILE A 195 8.81 -19.32 -25.83
C ILE A 195 8.18 -20.72 -25.79
N VAL A 196 6.95 -20.85 -26.27
CA VAL A 196 6.35 -22.12 -26.68
C VAL A 196 6.10 -22.07 -28.18
N PHE A 197 6.71 -22.97 -28.93
CA PHE A 197 6.34 -23.18 -30.33
C PHE A 197 5.01 -23.93 -30.39
N LYS A 198 3.97 -23.30 -30.94
CA LYS A 198 2.60 -23.83 -30.90
C LYS A 198 2.24 -24.61 -32.15
N ASN A 199 2.56 -24.04 -33.31
CA ASN A 199 2.18 -24.65 -34.58
C ASN A 199 3.02 -24.13 -35.75
N CYS A 200 3.15 -24.95 -36.78
CA CYS A 200 3.69 -24.57 -38.08
C CYS A 200 2.71 -25.02 -39.17
N THR A 201 2.20 -24.07 -39.94
CA THR A 201 1.31 -24.33 -41.08
C THR A 201 2.06 -24.04 -42.37
N ARG A 202 1.98 -24.95 -43.34
CA ARG A 202 2.53 -24.75 -44.67
C ARG A 202 1.43 -24.37 -45.64
N ASN A 203 1.58 -23.23 -46.32
CA ASN A 203 0.70 -22.82 -47.41
C ASN A 203 1.53 -22.66 -48.68
N GLY A 204 1.47 -23.66 -49.56
CA GLY A 204 2.32 -23.73 -50.75
C GLY A 204 3.80 -23.84 -50.40
N ARG A 205 4.56 -22.77 -50.68
CA ARG A 205 6.00 -22.66 -50.38
C ARG A 205 6.28 -21.93 -49.06
N ASP A 206 5.29 -21.27 -48.49
CA ASP A 206 5.47 -20.45 -47.30
C ASP A 206 5.13 -21.23 -46.03
N TYR A 207 5.86 -20.92 -44.97
CA TYR A 207 5.63 -21.43 -43.63
C TYR A 207 5.11 -20.31 -42.74
N TYR A 208 4.15 -20.64 -41.89
CA TYR A 208 3.58 -19.76 -40.89
C TYR A 208 3.71 -20.42 -39.53
N PHE A 209 4.37 -19.75 -38.60
CA PHE A 209 4.68 -20.21 -37.27
C PHE A 209 3.83 -19.46 -36.26
N THR A 210 3.30 -20.19 -35.28
CA THR A 210 2.62 -19.62 -34.13
C THR A 210 3.43 -19.93 -32.87
N PHE A 211 3.62 -18.90 -32.05
CA PHE A 211 4.35 -18.94 -30.79
C PHE A 211 3.51 -18.36 -29.67
N ASP A 212 3.68 -18.87 -28.45
CA ASP A 212 3.35 -18.11 -27.26
C ASP A 212 4.67 -17.59 -26.65
N ALA A 213 4.79 -16.26 -26.52
CA ALA A 213 5.94 -15.61 -25.89
C ALA A 213 5.57 -15.11 -24.49
N TYR A 214 6.47 -15.32 -23.53
CA TYR A 214 6.25 -15.04 -22.11
C TYR A 214 7.44 -14.27 -21.54
N SER A 215 7.18 -13.42 -20.55
CA SER A 215 8.22 -12.96 -19.64
C SER A 215 8.56 -14.07 -18.65
N THR A 216 9.85 -14.27 -18.38
CA THR A 216 10.36 -15.22 -17.40
C THR A 216 11.21 -14.54 -16.35
N ILE A 217 11.28 -15.16 -15.18
CA ILE A 217 12.11 -14.72 -14.07
C ILE A 217 12.83 -15.94 -13.50
N LYS A 218 14.15 -15.84 -13.39
CA LYS A 218 14.96 -16.79 -12.61
C LYS A 218 15.32 -16.15 -11.28
N ILE A 219 14.82 -16.73 -10.19
CA ILE A 219 15.21 -16.35 -8.82
C ILE A 219 16.24 -17.38 -8.37
N GLU A 220 17.41 -16.93 -7.95
CA GLU A 220 18.55 -17.79 -7.60
C GLU A 220 19.08 -17.36 -6.25
N GLU A 221 19.40 -18.33 -5.39
CA GLU A 221 19.99 -18.10 -4.08
C GLU A 221 21.30 -17.32 -4.21
N ASP A 222 21.56 -16.44 -3.25
CA ASP A 222 22.71 -15.54 -3.23
C ASP A 222 22.83 -14.56 -4.40
N ARG A 223 21.80 -14.45 -5.25
CA ARG A 223 21.69 -13.41 -6.27
C ARG A 223 20.76 -12.29 -5.83
N ASP A 224 20.85 -11.18 -6.55
CA ASP A 224 19.89 -10.08 -6.42
C ASP A 224 18.50 -10.55 -6.81
N PHE A 225 17.50 -10.12 -6.04
CA PHE A 225 16.13 -10.47 -6.32
C PHE A 225 15.66 -9.74 -7.61
N PRO A 226 15.22 -10.46 -8.66
CA PRO A 226 14.97 -9.85 -9.97
C PRO A 226 13.86 -8.80 -10.01
N LEU A 227 12.90 -8.87 -9.09
CA LEU A 227 11.78 -7.92 -9.03
C LEU A 227 12.07 -6.68 -8.18
N ASP A 228 13.08 -6.76 -7.31
CA ASP A 228 13.51 -5.64 -6.47
C ASP A 228 14.99 -5.83 -6.09
N ASN A 229 15.85 -5.13 -6.81
CA ASN A 229 17.29 -5.24 -6.64
C ASN A 229 17.80 -4.68 -5.30
N ARG A 230 16.93 -4.17 -4.43
CA ARG A 230 17.28 -3.83 -3.05
C ARG A 230 17.41 -5.08 -2.19
N PHE A 231 16.90 -6.23 -2.64
CA PHE A 231 16.97 -7.49 -1.91
C PHE A 231 17.96 -8.48 -2.53
N LYS A 232 18.53 -9.32 -1.66
CA LYS A 232 19.28 -10.53 -2.01
C LYS A 232 18.44 -11.75 -1.62
N VAL A 233 18.44 -12.78 -2.47
CA VAL A 233 17.78 -14.06 -2.15
C VAL A 233 18.67 -14.84 -1.19
N LYS A 234 18.11 -15.30 -0.07
CA LYS A 234 18.86 -16.00 0.99
C LYS A 234 18.51 -17.47 1.14
N ASP A 235 17.31 -17.85 0.76
CA ASP A 235 16.82 -19.21 0.93
C ASP A 235 15.71 -19.42 -0.11
N ILE A 236 15.75 -20.57 -0.78
CA ILE A 236 14.70 -21.05 -1.68
C ILE A 236 14.35 -22.46 -1.22
N SER A 237 13.08 -22.67 -0.89
CA SER A 237 12.54 -24.00 -0.60
C SER A 237 11.19 -24.17 -1.25
N ALA A 238 10.67 -25.40 -1.27
CA ALA A 238 9.37 -25.70 -1.89
C ALA A 238 8.20 -24.94 -1.26
N ASP A 239 8.35 -24.43 -0.03
CA ASP A 239 7.32 -23.75 0.75
C ASP A 239 7.55 -22.24 0.91
N LYS A 240 8.70 -21.69 0.49
CA LYS A 240 9.00 -20.25 0.67
C LYS A 240 10.17 -19.72 -0.17
N ILE A 241 10.22 -18.40 -0.27
CA ILE A 241 11.41 -17.64 -0.70
C ILE A 241 11.75 -16.65 0.41
N LYS A 242 13.01 -16.64 0.88
CA LYS A 242 13.52 -15.67 1.84
C LYS A 242 14.41 -14.63 1.15
N LEU A 243 14.13 -13.37 1.43
CA LEU A 243 14.82 -12.20 0.92
C LEU A 243 15.42 -11.41 2.08
N GLU A 244 16.62 -10.87 1.90
CA GLU A 244 17.28 -9.95 2.84
C GLU A 244 17.54 -8.61 2.15
N TYR A 245 17.21 -7.51 2.80
CA TYR A 245 17.44 -6.17 2.28
C TYR A 245 18.94 -5.82 2.31
N LYS A 246 19.44 -5.25 1.21
CA LYS A 246 20.84 -4.81 1.07
C LYS A 246 21.02 -3.38 1.57
N ASN A 247 22.21 -3.05 2.07
CA ASN A 247 22.63 -1.69 2.43
C ASN A 247 21.68 -0.96 3.40
N ILE A 248 21.51 -1.54 4.59
CA ILE A 248 20.59 -1.03 5.62
C ILE A 248 21.02 0.35 6.15
N ASN A 249 22.32 0.67 6.08
CA ASN A 249 22.87 1.93 6.57
C ASN A 249 22.36 3.18 5.81
N ASP A 250 21.81 3.01 4.61
CA ASP A 250 21.31 4.11 3.77
C ASP A 250 19.80 4.36 3.94
N LEU A 251 19.14 3.61 4.84
CA LEU A 251 17.71 3.76 5.08
C LEU A 251 17.42 4.98 5.97
N GLY A 252 16.52 5.83 5.50
CA GLY A 252 15.90 6.86 6.34
C GLY A 252 14.91 6.26 7.35
N SER A 253 14.25 7.12 8.14
CA SER A 253 13.23 6.70 9.11
C SER A 253 11.98 6.09 8.48
N GLU A 254 11.69 6.40 7.21
CA GLU A 254 10.60 5.79 6.46
C GLU A 254 11.14 4.70 5.53
N ILE A 255 10.61 3.49 5.67
CA ILE A 255 10.91 2.35 4.80
C ILE A 255 9.71 2.06 3.91
N ASN A 256 9.93 2.08 2.60
CA ASN A 256 8.94 1.68 1.59
C ASN A 256 9.31 0.31 1.02
N LEU A 257 8.60 -0.74 1.46
CA LEU A 257 8.80 -2.13 1.03
C LEU A 257 7.53 -2.64 0.36
N PHE A 258 7.63 -2.93 -0.94
CA PHE A 258 6.52 -3.45 -1.74
C PHE A 258 5.28 -2.56 -1.64
N ASN A 259 4.23 -3.04 -0.99
CA ASN A 259 2.97 -2.36 -0.80
C ASN A 259 2.79 -1.78 0.62
N CYS A 260 3.87 -1.75 1.40
CA CYS A 260 3.91 -1.37 2.80
C CYS A 260 4.85 -0.17 3.01
N THR A 261 4.36 0.86 3.69
CA THR A 261 5.19 1.95 4.22
C THR A 261 5.28 1.79 5.74
N ILE A 262 6.49 1.84 6.29
CA ILE A 262 6.77 1.60 7.70
C ILE A 262 7.59 2.78 8.22
N MET A 263 7.16 3.36 9.32
CA MET A 263 7.88 4.46 9.97
C MET A 263 7.74 4.35 11.50
N PRO A 264 8.78 4.69 12.27
CA PRO A 264 8.64 4.87 13.71
C PRO A 264 7.75 6.10 13.95
N GLU A 265 6.64 5.91 14.65
CA GLU A 265 5.74 6.99 15.06
C GLU A 265 6.19 7.60 16.39
N LYS A 266 6.62 6.74 17.33
CA LYS A 266 7.07 7.18 18.66
C LYS A 266 8.05 6.20 19.30
N CYS A 267 9.07 6.73 19.96
CA CYS A 267 9.95 5.98 20.86
C CYS A 267 9.49 6.13 22.32
N TYR A 268 8.98 5.04 22.91
CA TYR A 268 8.78 4.94 24.36
C TYR A 268 10.05 4.45 25.04
N LYS A 269 10.06 4.49 26.38
CA LYS A 269 11.17 4.00 27.19
C LYS A 269 11.55 2.55 26.87
N ASP A 270 10.57 1.69 26.62
CA ASP A 270 10.77 0.25 26.49
C ASP A 270 10.40 -0.31 25.11
N CYS A 271 9.82 0.50 24.22
CA CYS A 271 9.42 0.06 22.88
C CYS A 271 9.35 1.23 21.89
N VAL A 272 9.30 0.93 20.60
CA VAL A 272 8.99 1.84 19.51
C VAL A 272 7.62 1.49 18.96
N LEU A 273 6.74 2.47 18.84
CA LEU A 273 5.48 2.35 18.12
C LEU A 273 5.75 2.62 16.64
N PHE A 274 5.52 1.63 15.79
CA PHE A 274 5.60 1.78 14.34
C PHE A 274 4.22 2.05 13.76
N LYS A 275 4.15 3.01 12.85
CA LYS A 275 3.02 3.18 11.95
C LYS A 275 3.28 2.43 10.66
N ILE A 276 2.31 1.61 10.29
CA ILE A 276 2.37 0.74 9.12
C ILE A 276 1.20 1.10 8.22
N ILE A 277 1.50 1.44 6.97
CA ILE A 277 0.52 1.77 5.94
C ILE A 277 0.61 0.70 4.84
N LYS A 278 -0.36 -0.21 4.81
CA LYS A 278 -0.51 -1.19 3.74
C LYS A 278 -1.44 -0.64 2.65
N ARG A 279 -1.05 -0.81 1.39
CA ARG A 279 -1.84 -0.38 0.22
C ARG A 279 -2.10 -1.58 -0.69
N GLU A 280 -3.34 -1.80 -1.05
CA GLU A 280 -3.72 -2.94 -1.89
C GLU A 280 -4.82 -2.55 -2.85
N ASN A 281 -4.94 -3.27 -3.95
CA ASN A 281 -6.03 -3.10 -4.89
C ASN A 281 -6.70 -4.44 -5.12
N LYS A 282 -8.01 -4.48 -4.95
CA LYS A 282 -8.82 -5.66 -5.24
C LYS A 282 -9.77 -5.35 -6.39
N THR A 283 -9.63 -6.08 -7.49
CA THR A 283 -10.53 -5.96 -8.64
C THR A 283 -11.47 -7.15 -8.68
N LEU A 284 -12.77 -6.87 -8.82
CA LEU A 284 -13.80 -7.87 -9.01
C LEU A 284 -14.57 -7.56 -10.30
N ASN A 285 -14.73 -8.58 -11.14
CA ASN A 285 -15.65 -8.53 -12.26
C ASN A 285 -17.01 -9.11 -11.83
N ILE A 286 -18.09 -8.36 -12.07
CA ILE A 286 -19.46 -8.76 -11.74
C ILE A 286 -20.33 -8.94 -12.99
N LYS A 287 -19.74 -9.16 -14.16
CA LYS A 287 -20.48 -9.32 -15.42
C LYS A 287 -21.57 -10.39 -15.32
N ASP A 288 -21.23 -11.51 -14.67
CA ASP A 288 -22.09 -12.68 -14.50
C ASP A 288 -22.72 -12.75 -13.09
N LYS A 289 -22.80 -11.63 -12.36
CA LYS A 289 -23.35 -11.56 -11.00
C LYS A 289 -24.23 -10.33 -10.83
N ASP A 290 -25.40 -10.53 -10.24
CA ASP A 290 -26.29 -9.41 -9.91
C ASP A 290 -25.80 -8.64 -8.67
N THR A 291 -25.16 -9.32 -7.73
CA THR A 291 -24.63 -8.73 -6.50
C THR A 291 -23.26 -9.28 -6.14
N ALA A 292 -22.46 -8.46 -5.46
CA ALA A 292 -21.17 -8.85 -4.95
C ALA A 292 -20.84 -8.17 -3.62
N TYR A 293 -20.28 -8.94 -2.69
CA TYR A 293 -19.69 -8.41 -1.47
C TYR A 293 -18.20 -8.10 -1.69
N LEU A 294 -17.80 -6.86 -1.43
CA LEU A 294 -16.44 -6.37 -1.67
C LEU A 294 -15.58 -6.37 -0.40
N GLY A 295 -16.19 -6.58 0.77
CA GLY A 295 -15.52 -6.51 2.09
C GLY A 295 -15.94 -5.26 2.87
N GLU A 296 -15.73 -5.27 4.19
CA GLU A 296 -15.97 -4.12 5.07
C GLU A 296 -17.37 -3.48 4.94
N GLY A 297 -18.41 -4.29 4.70
CA GLY A 297 -19.78 -3.78 4.52
C GLY A 297 -20.03 -3.05 3.19
N ILE A 298 -19.13 -3.19 2.21
CA ILE A 298 -19.28 -2.64 0.86
C ILE A 298 -19.90 -3.70 -0.04
N TYR A 299 -20.97 -3.31 -0.74
CA TYR A 299 -21.70 -4.17 -1.66
C TYR A 299 -21.81 -3.51 -3.03
N ALA A 300 -21.72 -4.30 -4.08
CA ALA A 300 -22.06 -3.87 -5.42
C ALA A 300 -23.29 -4.60 -5.93
N ILE A 301 -24.10 -3.90 -6.71
CA ILE A 301 -25.28 -4.43 -7.39
C ILE A 301 -25.28 -3.97 -8.84
N LYS A 302 -25.66 -4.86 -9.76
CA LYS A 302 -25.86 -4.55 -11.17
C LYS A 302 -27.34 -4.38 -11.43
N ILE A 303 -27.75 -3.20 -11.87
CA ILE A 303 -29.14 -2.85 -12.21
C ILE A 303 -29.14 -2.29 -13.62
N ASN A 304 -29.88 -2.90 -14.55
CA ASN A 304 -29.99 -2.46 -15.95
C ASN A 304 -28.62 -2.20 -16.61
N ASP A 305 -27.69 -3.16 -16.49
CA ASP A 305 -26.31 -3.07 -16.97
C ASP A 305 -25.44 -1.94 -16.38
N THR A 306 -25.92 -1.28 -15.32
CA THR A 306 -25.16 -0.28 -14.57
C THR A 306 -24.77 -0.85 -13.21
N VAL A 307 -23.51 -0.65 -12.83
CA VAL A 307 -22.98 -1.10 -11.54
C VAL A 307 -23.07 0.04 -10.53
N HIS A 308 -23.75 -0.25 -9.41
CA HIS A 308 -23.91 0.66 -8.27
C HIS A 308 -23.20 0.06 -7.06
N VAL A 309 -22.49 0.89 -6.29
CA VAL A 309 -21.76 0.44 -5.10
C VAL A 309 -22.32 1.14 -3.87
N TYR A 310 -22.57 0.39 -2.81
CA TYR A 310 -23.16 0.86 -1.57
C TYR A 310 -22.24 0.56 -0.38
N TYR A 311 -22.21 1.48 0.57
CA TYR A 311 -21.59 1.31 1.88
C TYR A 311 -22.52 1.83 2.96
N LYS A 312 -22.82 0.99 3.96
CA LYS A 312 -23.77 1.31 5.05
C LYS A 312 -25.12 1.86 4.55
N GLY A 313 -25.64 1.30 3.44
CA GLY A 313 -26.91 1.70 2.83
C GLY A 313 -26.87 2.98 1.97
N LYS A 314 -25.72 3.66 1.89
CA LYS A 314 -25.53 4.84 1.02
C LYS A 314 -24.87 4.42 -0.29
N GLU A 315 -25.40 4.87 -1.42
CA GLU A 315 -24.75 4.75 -2.73
C GLU A 315 -23.50 5.63 -2.81
N LEU A 316 -22.40 5.05 -3.26
CA LEU A 316 -21.11 5.71 -3.44
C LEU A 316 -20.95 6.20 -4.87
N LYS A 317 -20.36 7.38 -5.02
CA LYS A 317 -19.93 7.89 -6.32
C LYS A 317 -18.64 7.20 -6.76
N ASN A 318 -18.40 7.19 -8.07
CA ASN A 318 -17.11 6.74 -8.60
C ASN A 318 -15.97 7.63 -8.07
N HIS A 319 -14.86 7.02 -7.65
CA HIS A 319 -13.74 7.64 -6.92
C HIS A 319 -14.12 8.21 -5.54
N GLU A 320 -15.26 7.81 -4.97
CA GLU A 320 -15.59 8.21 -3.60
C GLU A 320 -14.72 7.42 -2.60
N LYS A 321 -13.99 8.15 -1.78
CA LYS A 321 -13.20 7.61 -0.67
C LYS A 321 -14.04 7.58 0.60
N ILE A 322 -14.11 6.40 1.20
CA ILE A 322 -14.67 6.18 2.53
C ILE A 322 -13.53 6.01 3.54
N TYR A 323 -13.69 6.57 4.73
CA TYR A 323 -12.79 6.34 5.85
C TYR A 323 -13.46 5.35 6.79
N LEU A 324 -12.73 4.32 7.21
CA LEU A 324 -13.28 3.32 8.12
C LEU A 324 -13.47 3.94 9.51
N ASN A 325 -14.40 3.37 10.28
CA ASN A 325 -14.77 3.84 11.62
C ASN A 325 -15.30 5.28 11.70
N THR A 326 -15.69 5.90 10.58
CA THR A 326 -16.46 7.16 10.63
C THR A 326 -17.88 6.91 11.10
N LEU A 327 -18.34 7.77 12.02
CA LEU A 327 -19.71 7.82 12.48
C LEU A 327 -20.36 9.10 11.94
N ASP A 328 -21.53 8.96 11.31
CA ASP A 328 -22.41 10.11 11.09
C ASP A 328 -23.13 10.38 12.41
N MET A 329 -22.84 11.54 13.02
CA MET A 329 -23.34 11.88 14.34
C MET A 329 -24.85 12.16 14.32
N PHE A 330 -25.61 11.38 15.09
CA PHE A 330 -26.97 11.68 15.54
C PHE A 330 -26.95 11.73 17.08
N ASP A 331 -27.14 12.90 17.68
CA ASP A 331 -27.43 13.15 19.11
C ASP A 331 -26.67 12.32 20.17
N ILE A 332 -25.34 12.44 20.25
CA ILE A 332 -24.52 11.95 21.38
C ILE A 332 -23.81 13.14 22.04
N ASP A 333 -23.68 13.12 23.38
CA ASP A 333 -22.77 13.98 24.16
C ASP A 333 -21.33 13.77 23.70
N SER A 334 -20.94 14.54 22.70
CA SER A 334 -19.94 14.14 21.70
C SER A 334 -18.50 14.35 22.14
N LEU A 335 -18.32 15.10 23.23
CA LEU A 335 -17.01 15.32 23.83
C LEU A 335 -16.68 14.31 24.93
N ASN A 336 -17.66 13.56 25.45
CA ASN A 336 -17.43 12.49 26.43
C ASN A 336 -17.10 11.16 25.74
N ILE A 337 -16.09 11.17 24.88
CA ILE A 337 -15.58 9.98 24.19
C ILE A 337 -14.26 9.59 24.84
N ASN A 338 -14.10 8.31 25.18
CA ASN A 338 -12.86 7.79 25.75
C ASN A 338 -11.75 7.60 24.68
N LYS A 339 -11.47 8.68 23.94
CA LYS A 339 -10.41 8.81 22.95
C LYS A 339 -10.00 10.29 22.88
N ASP A 340 -8.80 10.55 22.38
CA ASP A 340 -8.42 11.91 21.99
C ASP A 340 -9.34 12.44 20.88
N ILE A 341 -9.64 13.73 20.92
CA ILE A 341 -10.55 14.40 19.99
C ILE A 341 -9.79 15.45 19.21
N ILE A 342 -10.04 15.56 17.90
CA ILE A 342 -9.56 16.67 17.09
C ILE A 342 -10.75 17.47 16.57
N LEU A 343 -10.79 18.75 16.90
CA LEU A 343 -11.77 19.71 16.42
C LEU A 343 -11.15 20.55 15.31
N ILE A 344 -11.71 20.47 14.10
CA ILE A 344 -11.25 21.26 12.96
C ILE A 344 -12.12 22.49 12.78
N GLY A 345 -11.47 23.65 12.67
CA GLY A 345 -12.12 24.94 12.41
C GLY A 345 -12.45 25.72 13.68
N GLY A 346 -12.66 27.03 13.51
CA GLY A 346 -12.94 27.93 14.63
C GLY A 346 -14.39 27.83 15.17
N PRO A 347 -14.70 28.56 16.26
CA PRO A 347 -15.99 28.51 16.95
C PRO A 347 -17.19 28.90 16.05
N LYS A 348 -16.96 29.71 15.01
CA LYS A 348 -17.99 30.10 14.03
C LYS A 348 -18.55 28.92 13.23
N ILE A 349 -17.73 27.90 12.98
CA ILE A 349 -18.10 26.80 12.07
C ILE A 349 -18.10 25.42 12.75
N ASN A 350 -17.46 25.31 13.91
CA ASN A 350 -17.40 24.10 14.72
C ASN A 350 -18.09 24.35 16.08
N LYS A 351 -19.27 23.77 16.25
CA LYS A 351 -20.10 23.95 17.45
C LYS A 351 -19.41 23.51 18.75
N PHE A 352 -18.52 22.53 18.70
CA PHE A 352 -17.80 22.05 19.89
C PHE A 352 -16.71 23.03 20.30
N VAL A 353 -16.04 23.65 19.33
CA VAL A 353 -15.09 24.74 19.61
C VAL A 353 -15.83 25.92 20.21
N LYS A 354 -17.05 26.22 19.74
CA LYS A 354 -17.91 27.25 20.34
C LYS A 354 -18.29 26.93 21.79
N GLU A 355 -18.71 25.69 22.06
CA GLU A 355 -19.04 25.24 23.42
C GLU A 355 -17.85 25.39 24.37
N LEU A 356 -16.64 25.01 23.93
CA LEU A 356 -15.41 25.15 24.71
C LEU A 356 -15.01 26.63 24.92
N GLU A 357 -15.22 27.47 23.90
CA GLU A 357 -15.04 28.93 24.00
C GLU A 357 -15.98 29.55 25.04
N ASP A 358 -17.28 29.24 24.97
CA ASP A 358 -18.30 29.80 25.88
C ASP A 358 -18.07 29.36 27.34
N LYS A 359 -17.43 28.20 27.54
CA LYS A 359 -16.99 27.71 28.86
C LYS A 359 -15.66 28.27 29.33
N GLY A 360 -14.97 29.07 28.51
CA GLY A 360 -13.66 29.65 28.83
C GLY A 360 -12.53 28.62 28.93
N LEU A 361 -12.64 27.49 28.22
CA LEU A 361 -11.68 26.39 28.28
C LEU A 361 -10.58 26.48 27.21
N LEU A 362 -10.73 27.37 26.22
CA LEU A 362 -9.71 27.57 25.19
C LEU A 362 -8.49 28.29 25.79
N LYS A 363 -7.29 27.82 25.45
CA LYS A 363 -6.04 28.50 25.79
C LYS A 363 -5.86 29.77 24.98
N VAL A 364 -6.37 29.74 23.75
CA VAL A 364 -6.32 30.85 22.79
C VAL A 364 -7.69 31.00 22.13
N ASN A 365 -8.24 32.22 22.18
CA ASN A 365 -9.47 32.56 21.47
C ASN A 365 -9.18 32.74 19.98
N ILE A 366 -9.92 32.03 19.13
CA ILE A 366 -9.77 32.05 17.68
C ILE A 366 -10.92 32.86 17.09
N THR A 367 -10.60 33.87 16.29
CA THR A 367 -11.58 34.76 15.65
C THR A 367 -11.29 34.91 14.16
N ASP A 368 -12.19 35.58 13.43
CA ASP A 368 -11.97 35.88 12.01
C ASP A 368 -10.68 36.71 11.76
N ASN A 369 -10.15 37.40 12.79
CA ASN A 369 -8.96 38.26 12.69
C ASN A 369 -7.73 37.73 13.44
N TYR A 370 -7.91 36.77 14.35
CA TYR A 370 -6.84 36.23 15.20
C TYR A 370 -6.76 34.70 15.01
N PRO A 371 -5.58 34.11 14.72
CA PRO A 371 -4.21 34.60 14.99
C PRO A 371 -3.58 35.53 13.92
N GLY A 372 -4.36 36.00 12.95
CA GLY A 372 -3.89 36.86 11.86
C GLY A 372 -4.02 36.19 10.50
N ASN A 373 -3.84 36.95 9.42
CA ASN A 373 -4.06 36.44 8.07
C ASN A 373 -3.18 35.21 7.77
N ASN A 374 -3.76 34.16 7.20
CA ASN A 374 -3.08 32.89 6.85
C ASN A 374 -2.44 32.16 8.04
N ARG A 375 -2.81 32.52 9.27
CA ARG A 375 -2.27 31.91 10.49
C ARG A 375 -3.25 30.95 11.13
N GLY A 376 -2.69 29.88 11.67
CA GLY A 376 -3.38 28.82 12.39
C GLY A 376 -2.90 28.73 13.84
N VAL A 377 -3.77 28.16 14.68
CA VAL A 377 -3.45 27.73 16.04
C VAL A 377 -3.73 26.24 16.12
N ILE A 378 -2.77 25.51 16.67
CA ILE A 378 -2.94 24.19 17.24
C ILE A 378 -2.97 24.41 18.75
N GLN A 379 -4.01 23.94 19.43
CA GLN A 379 -4.02 23.99 20.89
C GLN A 379 -4.52 22.67 21.46
N LYS A 380 -3.79 22.16 22.44
CA LYS A 380 -4.10 20.96 23.20
C LYS A 380 -4.68 21.36 24.55
N ILE A 381 -5.87 20.85 24.87
CA ILE A 381 -6.51 21.01 26.18
C ILE A 381 -6.86 19.65 26.76
N LYS A 382 -6.89 19.54 28.08
CA LYS A 382 -7.42 18.34 28.76
C LYS A 382 -8.92 18.27 28.49
N ASN A 383 -9.42 17.09 28.14
CA ASN A 383 -10.85 16.88 27.97
C ASN A 383 -11.55 17.09 29.35
N PRO A 384 -12.52 18.00 29.48
CA PRO A 384 -13.19 18.23 30.76
C PRO A 384 -14.05 17.03 31.22
N TYR A 385 -14.29 16.05 30.34
CA TYR A 385 -15.16 14.91 30.61
C TYR A 385 -14.41 13.60 30.86
N ASN A 386 -13.11 13.50 30.55
CA ASN A 386 -12.32 12.28 30.73
C ASN A 386 -10.80 12.54 30.67
N ASP A 387 -10.00 11.47 30.71
CA ASP A 387 -8.55 11.57 30.78
C ASP A 387 -7.82 11.87 29.46
N ASN A 388 -8.54 11.96 28.35
CA ASN A 388 -7.96 12.23 27.03
C ASN A 388 -7.78 13.74 26.79
N ASN A 389 -7.21 14.08 25.63
CA ASN A 389 -7.00 15.45 25.19
C ASN A 389 -7.96 15.83 24.06
N ILE A 390 -8.21 17.14 23.96
CA ILE A 390 -8.88 17.76 22.83
C ILE A 390 -7.85 18.65 22.12
N TYR A 391 -7.63 18.39 20.85
CA TYR A 391 -6.80 19.20 19.96
C TYR A 391 -7.72 20.08 19.11
N ILE A 392 -7.51 21.39 19.09
CA ILE A 392 -8.22 22.31 18.21
C ILE A 392 -7.25 22.78 17.14
N LEU A 393 -7.57 22.52 15.87
CA LEU A 393 -6.81 22.97 14.70
C LEU A 393 -7.66 23.99 13.94
N ALA A 394 -7.33 25.27 14.08
CA ALA A 394 -8.16 26.34 13.55
C ALA A 394 -7.32 27.54 13.12
N GLY A 395 -7.68 28.16 12.00
CA GLY A 395 -7.14 29.45 11.60
C GLY A 395 -8.19 30.55 11.56
N SER A 396 -7.69 31.78 11.41
CA SER A 396 -8.52 32.95 11.10
C SER A 396 -9.20 32.82 9.73
N ASN A 397 -8.60 32.03 8.83
CA ASN A 397 -9.09 31.75 7.49
C ASN A 397 -8.75 30.30 7.08
N ARG A 398 -9.24 29.89 5.89
CA ARG A 398 -9.03 28.53 5.34
C ARG A 398 -7.56 28.11 5.21
N TRP A 399 -6.66 29.07 4.96
CA TRP A 399 -5.22 28.80 4.82
C TRP A 399 -4.56 28.63 6.18
N GLY A 400 -5.00 29.40 7.18
CA GLY A 400 -4.60 29.21 8.56
C GLY A 400 -5.00 27.84 9.12
N THR A 401 -6.25 27.40 8.88
CA THR A 401 -6.68 26.03 9.26
C THR A 401 -5.86 24.97 8.53
N LYS A 402 -5.59 25.16 7.23
CA LYS A 402 -4.71 24.27 6.45
C LYS A 402 -3.29 24.20 7.04
N ALA A 403 -2.71 25.33 7.41
CA ALA A 403 -1.39 25.37 8.07
C ALA A 403 -1.41 24.63 9.40
N ALA A 404 -2.42 24.84 10.25
CA ALA A 404 -2.57 24.12 11.52
C ALA A 404 -2.63 22.60 11.31
N ILE A 405 -3.41 22.12 10.34
CA ILE A 405 -3.50 20.69 10.02
C ILE A 405 -2.16 20.11 9.56
N LEU A 406 -1.46 20.81 8.66
CA LEU A 406 -0.20 20.33 8.11
C LEU A 406 0.93 20.37 9.15
N ALA A 407 1.03 21.44 9.94
CA ALA A 407 1.96 21.48 11.06
C ALA A 407 1.65 20.40 12.10
N PHE A 408 0.38 20.14 12.39
CA PHE A 408 0.00 19.05 13.30
C PHE A 408 0.59 17.72 12.83
N LEU A 409 0.53 17.43 11.53
CA LEU A 409 1.08 16.20 10.96
C LEU A 409 2.60 16.13 10.87
N THR A 410 3.30 17.27 10.85
CA THR A 410 4.72 17.32 10.40
C THR A 410 5.69 17.99 11.37
N LYS A 411 5.20 18.83 12.28
CA LYS A 411 6.02 19.71 13.12
C LYS A 411 5.56 19.82 14.57
N TYR A 412 4.37 19.34 14.91
CA TYR A 412 3.82 19.43 16.27
C TYR A 412 4.54 18.47 17.21
N ASP A 413 4.97 19.00 18.35
CA ASP A 413 5.82 18.32 19.33
C ASP A 413 5.19 18.32 20.74
N ASP A 414 3.88 18.04 20.77
CA ASP A 414 3.06 17.96 21.97
C ASP A 414 2.90 19.28 22.76
N GLU A 415 3.07 20.43 22.09
CA GLU A 415 2.92 21.73 22.73
C GLU A 415 1.46 22.04 23.08
N ASP A 416 1.28 22.72 24.21
CA ASP A 416 -0.04 23.17 24.64
C ASP A 416 -0.71 24.13 23.65
N VAL A 417 0.09 24.97 22.99
CA VAL A 417 -0.30 25.92 21.97
C VAL A 417 0.86 26.06 20.99
N LEU A 418 0.58 25.91 19.70
CA LEU A 418 1.53 26.14 18.61
C LEU A 418 0.84 27.04 17.57
N MET A 419 1.47 28.17 17.24
CA MET A 419 0.99 29.07 16.20
C MET A 419 1.81 28.89 14.94
N VAL A 420 1.10 28.88 13.81
CA VAL A 420 1.69 28.58 12.51
C VAL A 420 1.19 29.53 11.44
N GLU A 421 1.96 29.64 10.37
CA GLU A 421 1.65 30.49 9.22
C GLU A 421 1.76 29.69 7.92
N TRP A 422 0.78 29.85 7.04
CA TRP A 422 0.85 29.36 5.66
C TRP A 422 1.68 30.32 4.81
N ASP A 423 2.79 29.85 4.26
CA ASP A 423 3.69 30.64 3.43
C ASP A 423 4.02 29.90 2.12
N GLU A 424 3.40 30.37 1.02
CA GLU A 424 3.68 29.95 -0.36
C GLU A 424 3.80 28.44 -0.65
N GLY A 425 3.14 27.59 0.14
CA GLY A 425 3.17 26.13 -0.04
C GLY A 425 3.78 25.35 1.12
N ASP A 426 4.44 26.04 2.05
CA ASP A 426 4.99 25.48 3.28
C ASP A 426 4.31 26.06 4.52
N VAL A 427 4.56 25.45 5.68
CA VAL A 427 4.07 25.88 6.98
C VAL A 427 5.23 26.31 7.86
N LYS A 428 5.17 27.50 8.44
CA LYS A 428 6.17 27.99 9.39
C LYS A 428 5.62 27.98 10.81
N ILE A 429 6.40 27.49 11.77
CA ILE A 429 6.14 27.72 13.19
C ILE A 429 6.51 29.18 13.48
N ILE A 430 5.59 29.93 14.07
CA ILE A 430 5.79 31.34 14.40
C ILE A 430 5.82 31.60 15.91
N LYS A 431 5.22 30.71 16.71
CA LYS A 431 5.25 30.79 18.17
C LYS A 431 4.89 29.48 18.84
#